data_AF-A0A5M4ELK3-F1
#
_entry.id   AF-A0A5M4ELK3-F1
#
_cell.length_a   1.000
_cell.length_b   1.000
_cell.length_c   1.000
_cell.angle_alpha   90.00
_cell.angle_beta   90.00
_cell.angle_gamma   90.00
#
_symmetry.space_group_name_H-M   'P 1'
#
loop_
_entity.id
_entity.type
_entity.pdbx_description
1 polymer ?
#
loop_
_entity_poly.entity_id
_entity_poly.type
_entity_poly.pdbx_seq_one_letter_code
_entity_poly.pdbx_strand_id
1 'polypeptide(L)'
;EEKLNILREADHIFIDEIKKAGLYHKIWQAFAVLTNTQSVGVMGDNRTYQNCVAIRAVNSKDAMTADWSKIPYEVLSSVSSRIINEVEGINRVVYDITSKPPGTIEWE
;
A
#
# COMPACT_ATOMS: atom_id res chain seq x y z
N GLU A 1 2.60 6.34 -18.48
CA GLU A 1 2.03 7.53 -17.81
C GLU A 1 0.85 7.14 -16.92
N GLU A 2 -0.14 6.43 -17.43
CA GLU A 2 -1.30 5.93 -16.67
C GLU A 2 -0.93 5.14 -15.39
N LYS A 3 -0.13 4.07 -15.48
CA LYS A 3 0.34 3.30 -14.30
C LYS A 3 1.04 4.17 -13.25
N LEU A 4 1.76 5.20 -13.69
CA LEU A 4 2.49 6.10 -12.80
C LEU A 4 1.52 7.03 -12.06
N ASN A 5 0.44 7.47 -12.71
CA ASN A 5 -0.61 8.26 -12.07
C ASN A 5 -1.38 7.41 -11.05
N ILE A 6 -1.77 6.19 -11.42
CA ILE A 6 -2.41 5.22 -10.50
C ILE A 6 -1.54 5.01 -9.25
N LEU A 7 -0.24 4.78 -9.43
CA LEU A 7 0.69 4.60 -8.33
C LEU A 7 0.80 5.85 -7.45
N ARG A 8 0.92 7.03 -8.05
CA ARG A 8 1.01 8.31 -7.30
C ARG A 8 -0.23 8.58 -6.47
N GLU A 9 -1.41 8.31 -7.00
CA GLU A 9 -2.67 8.51 -6.28
C GLU A 9 -2.80 7.52 -5.11
N ALA A 10 -2.51 6.24 -5.35
CA ALA A 10 -2.51 5.23 -4.29
C ALA A 10 -1.49 5.53 -3.18
N ASP A 11 -0.27 5.94 -3.56
CA ASP A 11 0.77 6.35 -2.62
C ASP A 11 0.35 7.58 -1.80
N HIS A 12 -0.20 8.60 -2.47
CA HIS A 12 -0.71 9.80 -1.80
C HIS A 12 -1.76 9.47 -0.75
N ILE A 13 -2.75 8.62 -1.07
CA ILE A 13 -3.77 8.19 -0.12
C ILE A 13 -3.14 7.43 1.06
N PHE A 14 -2.22 6.52 0.79
CA PHE A 14 -1.56 5.74 1.84
C PHE A 14 -0.80 6.66 2.81
N ILE A 15 0.00 7.58 2.29
CA ILE A 15 0.77 8.54 3.10
C ILE A 15 -0.15 9.49 3.88
N ASP A 16 -1.24 9.96 3.27
CA ASP A 16 -2.22 10.83 3.92
C ASP A 16 -2.89 10.15 5.12
N GLU A 17 -3.33 8.90 4.99
CA GLU A 17 -3.92 8.14 6.11
C GLU A 17 -2.89 7.85 7.22
N ILE A 18 -1.64 7.55 6.87
CA ILE A 18 -0.54 7.41 7.84
C ILE A 18 -0.29 8.72 8.61
N LYS A 19 -0.39 9.87 7.95
CA LYS A 19 -0.27 11.19 8.59
C LYS A 19 -1.46 11.49 9.51
N LYS A 20 -2.69 11.27 9.04
CA LYS A 20 -3.92 11.44 9.84
C LYS A 20 -3.92 10.57 11.11
N ALA A 21 -3.38 9.36 11.01
CA ALA A 21 -3.22 8.46 12.16
C ALA A 21 -2.07 8.84 13.11
N GLY A 22 -1.29 9.88 12.81
CA GLY A 22 -0.13 10.29 13.62
C GLY A 22 1.01 9.25 13.61
N LEU A 23 1.09 8.44 12.55
CA LEU A 23 2.08 7.36 12.40
C LEU A 23 3.28 7.77 11.54
N TYR A 24 3.19 8.87 10.79
CA TYR A 24 4.20 9.27 9.80
C TYR A 24 5.62 9.38 10.37
N HIS A 25 5.78 9.92 11.58
CA HIS A 25 7.09 10.03 12.25
C HIS A 25 7.48 8.78 13.06
N LYS A 26 6.60 7.79 13.15
CA LYS A 26 6.85 6.51 13.84
C LYS A 26 7.26 5.41 12.88
N ILE A 27 6.99 5.60 11.59
CA ILE A 27 7.34 4.69 10.51
C ILE A 27 8.61 5.20 9.84
N TRP A 28 9.57 4.30 9.61
CA TRP A 28 10.83 4.68 8.95
C TRP A 28 10.60 5.03 7.49
N GLN A 29 9.87 4.15 6.78
CA GLN A 29 9.52 4.35 5.38
C GLN A 29 8.17 3.70 5.10
N ALA A 30 7.32 4.41 4.34
CA ALA A 30 6.04 3.93 3.87
C ALA A 30 5.85 4.34 2.41
N PHE A 31 5.32 3.45 1.57
CA PHE A 31 5.01 3.72 0.17
C PHE A 31 4.08 2.64 -0.42
N ALA A 32 3.47 2.95 -1.56
CA ALA A 32 2.73 1.98 -2.38
C ALA A 32 3.61 1.41 -3.51
N VAL A 33 3.29 0.19 -3.94
CA VAL A 33 3.89 -0.53 -5.06
C VAL A 33 2.77 -1.04 -5.96
N LEU A 34 2.71 -0.54 -7.19
CA LEU A 34 1.75 -1.05 -8.17
C LEU A 34 2.26 -2.38 -8.70
N THR A 35 1.55 -3.47 -8.39
CA THR A 35 1.97 -4.79 -8.86
C THR A 35 1.64 -4.95 -10.35
N ASN A 36 2.40 -5.78 -11.06
CA ASN A 36 2.05 -6.19 -12.42
C ASN A 36 0.97 -7.32 -12.44
N THR A 37 0.22 -7.48 -11.36
CA THR A 37 -0.83 -8.50 -11.21
C THR A 37 -2.20 -7.85 -11.24
N GLN A 38 -3.06 -8.37 -12.12
CA GLN A 38 -4.48 -8.04 -12.11
C GLN A 38 -5.25 -8.97 -11.19
N SER A 39 -6.31 -8.44 -10.59
CA SER A 39 -7.16 -9.17 -9.66
C SER A 39 -8.62 -9.03 -10.06
N VAL A 40 -9.43 -10.05 -9.75
CA VAL A 40 -10.88 -9.98 -9.93
C VAL A 40 -11.48 -9.18 -8.78
N GLY A 41 -12.31 -8.20 -9.13
CA GLY A 41 -13.17 -7.45 -8.24
C GLY A 41 -14.62 -7.52 -8.69
N VAL A 42 -15.51 -7.06 -7.81
CA VAL A 42 -16.94 -6.88 -8.13
C VAL A 42 -17.24 -5.40 -7.90
N MET A 43 -17.64 -4.70 -8.95
CA MET A 43 -18.07 -3.30 -8.88
C MET A 43 -19.49 -3.22 -9.45
N GLY A 44 -20.46 -2.93 -8.58
CA GLY A 44 -21.88 -3.11 -8.91
C GLY A 44 -22.17 -4.59 -9.22
N ASP A 45 -22.79 -4.84 -10.36
CA ASP A 45 -23.13 -6.21 -10.81
C ASP A 45 -22.08 -6.82 -11.76
N ASN A 46 -21.01 -6.09 -12.09
CA ASN A 46 -20.01 -6.53 -13.05
C ASN A 46 -18.71 -7.00 -12.38
N ARG A 47 -18.07 -8.00 -13.01
CA ARG A 47 -16.71 -8.40 -12.66
C ARG A 47 -15.72 -7.43 -13.31
N THR A 48 -14.77 -6.93 -12.52
CA THR A 48 -13.69 -6.08 -13.00
C THR A 48 -12.35 -6.80 -12.89
N TYR A 49 -11.45 -6.52 -13.83
CA TYR A 49 -10.05 -6.94 -13.77
C TYR A 49 -9.19 -5.68 -13.71
N GLN A 50 -8.72 -5.35 -12.51
CA GLN A 50 -7.94 -4.16 -12.24
C GLN A 50 -6.69 -4.51 -11.43
N ASN A 51 -5.81 -3.54 -11.25
CA ASN A 51 -4.51 -3.79 -10.63
C ASN A 51 -4.65 -4.12 -9.14
N CYS A 52 -3.72 -4.95 -8.66
CA CYS A 52 -3.42 -5.08 -7.24
C CYS A 52 -2.31 -4.09 -6.87
N VAL A 53 -2.47 -3.38 -5.75
CA VAL A 53 -1.41 -2.55 -5.17
C VAL A 53 -0.96 -3.15 -3.85
N ALA A 54 0.35 -3.22 -3.64
CA ALA A 54 0.92 -3.53 -2.34
C ALA A 54 1.24 -2.22 -1.62
N ILE A 55 0.86 -2.11 -0.35
CA ILE A 55 1.39 -1.07 0.54
C ILE A 55 2.54 -1.67 1.34
N ARG A 56 3.57 -0.86 1.58
CA ARG A 56 4.77 -1.23 2.32
C ARG A 56 5.04 -0.20 3.39
N ALA A 57 5.24 -0.65 4.62
CA ALA A 57 5.67 0.21 5.72
C ALA A 57 6.59 -0.59 6.63
N VAL A 58 7.74 -0.01 6.94
CA VAL A 58 8.78 -0.66 7.75
C VAL A 58 9.29 0.26 8.84
N ASN A 59 9.78 -0.36 9.91
CA ASN A 59 10.56 0.28 10.97
C ASN A 59 11.96 -0.30 10.95
N SER A 60 12.97 0.56 10.96
CA SER A 60 14.38 0.17 10.98
C SER A 60 15.16 1.05 11.96
N LYS A 61 16.24 0.51 12.52
CA LYS A 61 17.20 1.27 13.33
C LYS A 61 18.49 1.59 12.56
N ASP A 62 18.82 0.82 11.53
CA ASP A 62 20.14 0.85 10.87
C ASP A 62 20.11 0.54 9.36
N ALA A 63 18.93 0.47 8.74
CA ALA A 63 18.68 0.08 7.35
C ALA A 63 19.19 -1.32 6.94
N MET A 64 19.94 -2.02 7.79
CA MET A 64 20.40 -3.40 7.56
C MET A 64 19.29 -4.40 7.93
N THR A 65 18.55 -4.10 9.00
CA THR A 65 17.38 -4.87 9.42
C THR A 65 16.14 -3.99 9.47
N ALA A 66 15.00 -4.52 9.05
CA ALA A 66 13.74 -3.80 9.13
C ALA A 66 12.59 -4.77 9.41
N ASP A 67 11.73 -4.43 10.36
CA ASP A 67 10.47 -5.14 10.55
C ASP A 67 9.35 -4.38 9.87
N TRP A 68 8.34 -5.08 9.38
CA TRP A 68 7.14 -4.44 8.85
C TRP A 68 6.36 -3.78 10.00
N SER A 69 5.90 -2.55 9.77
CA SER A 69 5.24 -1.73 10.77
C SER A 69 3.87 -2.32 11.17
N LYS A 70 3.61 -2.48 12.47
CA LYS A 70 2.30 -2.94 12.94
C LYS A 70 1.27 -1.79 12.89
N ILE A 71 0.87 -1.41 11.68
CA ILE A 71 -0.16 -0.39 11.46
C ILE A 71 -1.48 -0.91 12.04
N PRO A 72 -2.21 -0.11 12.83
CA PRO A 72 -3.52 -0.51 13.35
C PRO A 72 -4.48 -0.89 12.23
N TYR A 73 -5.28 -1.93 12.44
CA TYR A 73 -6.13 -2.50 11.40
C TYR A 73 -7.20 -1.51 10.90
N GLU A 74 -7.66 -0.60 11.75
CA GLU A 74 -8.56 0.49 11.37
C GLU A 74 -7.94 1.45 10.36
N VAL A 75 -6.64 1.74 10.48
CA VAL A 75 -5.90 2.59 9.52
C VAL A 75 -5.73 1.83 8.21
N LEU A 76 -5.34 0.55 8.26
CA LEU A 76 -5.25 -0.30 7.05
C LEU A 76 -6.60 -0.44 6.34
N SER A 77 -7.70 -0.54 7.09
CA SER A 77 -9.05 -0.56 6.54
C SER A 77 -9.38 0.75 5.83
N SER A 78 -9.08 1.90 6.45
CA SER A 78 -9.28 3.22 5.83
C SER A 78 -8.46 3.37 4.54
N VAL A 79 -7.18 3.02 4.58
CA VAL A 79 -6.29 3.03 3.39
C VAL A 79 -6.87 2.17 2.27
N SER A 80 -7.23 0.92 2.56
CA SER A 80 -7.77 -0.01 1.57
C SER A 80 -9.08 0.51 0.95
N SER A 81 -10.01 0.97 1.78
CA SER A 81 -11.29 1.53 1.33
C SER A 81 -11.08 2.78 0.46
N ARG A 82 -10.22 3.70 0.87
CA ARG A 82 -9.96 4.92 0.10
C ARG A 82 -9.28 4.62 -1.23
N ILE A 83 -8.24 3.78 -1.25
CA ILE A 83 -7.56 3.41 -2.51
C ILE A 83 -8.56 2.76 -3.49
N ILE A 84 -9.36 1.79 -3.05
CA ILE A 84 -10.31 1.08 -3.94
C ILE A 84 -11.40 2.01 -4.47
N ASN A 85 -11.84 3.00 -3.68
CA ASN A 85 -12.96 3.87 -4.06
C ASN A 85 -12.52 5.14 -4.81
N GLU A 86 -11.31 5.65 -4.54
CA GLU A 86 -10.83 6.92 -5.08
C GLU A 86 -9.87 6.74 -6.28
N VAL A 87 -9.19 5.60 -6.41
CA VAL A 87 -8.19 5.36 -7.47
C VAL A 87 -8.75 4.42 -8.53
N GLU A 88 -9.08 4.97 -9.68
CA GLU A 88 -9.53 4.16 -10.81
C GLU A 88 -8.41 3.21 -11.29
N GLY A 89 -8.77 1.95 -11.53
CA GLY A 89 -7.81 0.94 -11.99
C GLY A 89 -7.14 0.13 -10.88
N ILE A 90 -7.55 0.29 -9.61
CA ILE A 90 -7.18 -0.60 -8.50
C ILE A 90 -8.44 -1.22 -7.89
N ASN A 91 -8.43 -2.54 -7.70
CA ASN A 91 -9.53 -3.24 -7.01
C ASN A 91 -9.04 -4.15 -5.87
N ARG A 92 -7.75 -4.12 -5.56
CA ARG A 92 -7.16 -4.93 -4.49
C ARG A 92 -5.97 -4.22 -3.89
N VAL A 93 -5.94 -4.23 -2.56
CA VAL A 93 -4.83 -3.73 -1.75
C VAL A 93 -4.32 -4.88 -0.90
N VAL A 94 -3.01 -5.06 -0.86
CA VAL A 94 -2.33 -6.03 0.02
C VAL A 94 -1.30 -5.30 0.87
N TYR A 95 -0.97 -5.84 2.05
CA TYR A 95 0.08 -5.30 2.92
C TYR A 95 1.28 -6.24 2.97
N ASP A 96 2.47 -5.73 2.68
CA ASP A 96 3.70 -6.51 2.76
C ASP A 96 4.18 -6.66 4.20
N ILE A 97 3.99 -7.87 4.74
CA ILE A 97 4.36 -8.30 6.09
C ILE A 97 5.69 -9.06 6.14
N THR A 98 6.55 -8.90 5.14
CA THR A 98 7.86 -9.56 5.06
C THR A 98 8.94 -8.70 5.74
N SER A 99 9.67 -9.22 6.71
CA SER A 99 10.79 -8.49 7.33
C SER A 99 12.04 -8.53 6.43
N LYS A 100 12.97 -7.59 6.63
CA LYS A 100 14.32 -7.60 6.07
C LYS A 100 15.30 -8.06 7.16
N PRO A 101 16.03 -9.17 6.97
CA PRO A 101 15.88 -10.23 5.93
C PRO A 101 14.64 -11.13 6.17
N PRO A 102 14.19 -11.94 5.18
CA PRO A 102 14.81 -12.22 3.87
C PRO A 102 14.45 -11.23 2.76
N GLY A 103 13.42 -10.41 2.95
CA GLY A 103 13.02 -9.41 1.96
C GLY A 103 13.92 -8.18 1.95
N THR A 104 13.67 -7.28 1.02
CA THR A 104 14.20 -5.92 0.99
C THR A 104 13.14 -4.91 1.43
N ILE A 105 13.51 -3.62 1.55
CA ILE A 105 12.52 -2.56 1.81
C ILE A 105 11.74 -2.31 0.51
N GLU A 106 12.46 -1.98 -0.56
CA GLU A 106 11.95 -1.86 -1.93
C GLU A 106 11.65 -3.23 -2.54
N TRP A 107 10.81 -3.24 -3.59
CA TRP A 107 10.48 -4.44 -4.34
C TRP A 107 11.34 -4.63 -5.60
N GLU A 108 11.95 -3.56 -6.13
CA GLU A 108 12.85 -3.55 -7.30
C GLU A 108 13.87 -2.41 -7.19
#